data_AF-D7CJT8-F1
#
_entry.id   AF-D7CJT8-F1
#
_cell.length_a   1.000
_cell.length_b   1.000
_cell.length_c   1.000
_cell.angle_alpha   90.00
_cell.angle_beta   90.00
_cell.angle_gamma   90.00
#
_symmetry.space_group_name_H-M   'P 1'
#
loop_
_entity.id
_entity.type
_entity.pdbx_description
1 polymer ?
#
loop_
_entity_poly.entity_id
_entity_poly.type
_entity_poly.pdbx_seq_one_letter_code
_entity_poly.pdbx_strand_id
1 'polypeptide(L)'
;MRRGKGDAREKYQRKHRRVRAKANGFTLIELVAVVAVLALLASLAAPQVVKALNLSKEKACMANVKLIEDAANLYAANEPNPVTLTAENIITTLKSAGYLQRGEFKCPVDGESYTLSGDATNGYTVSCNNNCDGK
;
A
#
# COMPACT_ATOMS: atom_id res chain seq x y z
N MET A 1 -39.08 -83.13 3.74
CA MET A 1 -39.58 -81.91 3.04
C MET A 1 -38.63 -80.76 3.39
N ARG A 2 -37.81 -80.34 2.43
CA ARG A 2 -37.90 -79.11 1.61
C ARG A 2 -37.28 -77.85 2.25
N ARG A 3 -36.19 -77.42 1.58
CA ARG A 3 -35.81 -76.05 1.20
C ARG A 3 -35.34 -75.16 2.37
N GLY A 4 -34.09 -74.71 2.41
CA GLY A 4 -33.33 -74.08 1.33
C GLY A 4 -33.46 -72.57 1.49
N LYS A 5 -32.35 -71.91 1.87
CA LYS A 5 -32.13 -70.45 1.79
C LYS A 5 -30.68 -70.12 2.15
N GLY A 6 -29.74 -70.62 1.35
CA GLY A 6 -28.42 -69.99 1.20
C GLY A 6 -28.50 -69.14 -0.06
N ASP A 7 -28.76 -67.84 0.05
CA ASP A 7 -28.76 -66.94 -1.14
C ASP A 7 -28.84 -65.42 -0.82
N ALA A 8 -28.54 -64.99 0.41
CA ALA A 8 -28.72 -63.58 0.79
C ALA A 8 -27.47 -62.86 1.32
N ARG A 9 -26.28 -63.48 1.28
CA ARG A 9 -25.05 -62.85 1.81
C ARG A 9 -24.01 -62.45 0.76
N GLU A 10 -24.19 -62.82 -0.50
CA GLU A 10 -23.13 -62.65 -1.51
C GLU A 10 -23.21 -61.35 -2.33
N LYS A 11 -24.37 -60.68 -2.36
CA LYS A 11 -24.58 -59.53 -3.28
C LYS A 11 -24.13 -58.17 -2.74
N TYR A 12 -23.44 -58.11 -1.61
CA TYR A 12 -22.91 -56.85 -1.05
C TYR A 12 -21.39 -56.66 -1.24
N GLN A 13 -20.73 -57.48 -2.07
CA GLN A 13 -19.27 -57.43 -2.25
C GLN A 13 -18.79 -56.95 -3.63
N ARG A 14 -19.65 -56.28 -4.42
CA ARG A 14 -19.24 -55.73 -5.73
C ARG A 14 -19.65 -54.28 -5.89
N LYS A 15 -18.99 -53.34 -5.21
CA LYS A 15 -19.03 -51.93 -5.66
C LYS A 15 -17.95 -50.96 -5.20
N HIS A 16 -16.86 -51.44 -4.59
CA HIS A 16 -15.73 -50.56 -4.25
C HIS A 16 -14.41 -51.03 -4.87
N ARG A 17 -14.38 -51.17 -6.21
CA ARG A 17 -13.11 -51.02 -6.92
C ARG A 17 -12.77 -49.53 -6.90
N ARG A 18 -12.18 -49.06 -5.79
CA ARG A 18 -11.60 -47.71 -5.73
C ARG A 18 -10.52 -47.66 -6.80
N VAL A 19 -10.82 -47.03 -7.93
CA VAL A 19 -9.79 -46.58 -8.87
C VAL A 19 -8.94 -45.61 -8.07
N ARG A 20 -7.80 -46.07 -7.54
CA ARG A 20 -6.77 -45.17 -7.02
C ARG A 20 -6.27 -44.41 -8.24
N ALA A 21 -6.86 -43.25 -8.51
CA ALA A 21 -6.25 -42.27 -9.37
C ALA A 21 -4.86 -42.02 -8.77
N LYS A 22 -3.83 -42.32 -9.56
CA LYS A 22 -2.44 -42.11 -9.16
C LYS A 22 -2.29 -40.59 -9.03
N ALA A 23 -2.31 -40.09 -7.80
CA ALA A 23 -2.06 -38.69 -7.55
C ALA A 23 -0.57 -38.45 -7.85
N ASN A 24 -0.29 -37.81 -8.98
CA ASN A 24 1.05 -37.36 -9.30
C ASN A 24 1.34 -36.16 -8.39
N GLY A 25 2.22 -36.34 -7.41
CA GLY A 25 2.72 -35.25 -6.57
C GLY A 25 3.87 -34.52 -7.25
N PHE A 26 4.05 -33.25 -6.93
CA PHE A 26 5.22 -32.47 -7.33
C PHE A 26 6.49 -33.11 -6.76
N THR A 27 7.52 -33.22 -7.58
CA THR A 27 8.86 -33.60 -7.12
C THR A 27 9.55 -32.40 -6.47
N LEU A 28 10.48 -32.67 -5.54
CA LEU A 28 11.29 -31.61 -4.92
C LEU A 28 12.11 -30.86 -5.98
N ILE A 29 12.58 -31.55 -7.01
CA ILE A 29 13.42 -30.95 -8.05
C ILE A 29 12.62 -29.96 -8.93
N GLU A 30 11.35 -30.25 -9.21
CA GLU A 30 10.47 -29.32 -9.95
C GLU A 30 10.23 -28.03 -9.16
N LEU A 31 10.04 -28.12 -7.84
CA LEU A 31 9.89 -26.95 -7.00
C LEU A 31 11.20 -26.13 -6.94
N VAL A 32 12.34 -26.80 -6.77
CA VAL A 32 13.66 -26.16 -6.66
C VAL A 32 14.03 -25.42 -7.95
N ALA A 33 13.77 -26.02 -9.12
CA ALA A 33 14.03 -25.37 -10.39
C ALA A 33 13.20 -24.09 -10.58
N VAL A 34 11.93 -24.07 -10.13
CA VAL A 34 11.06 -22.89 -10.25
C VAL A 34 11.53 -21.76 -9.35
N VAL A 35 11.82 -22.02 -8.07
CA VAL A 35 12.29 -20.96 -7.15
C VAL A 35 13.66 -20.43 -7.56
N ALA A 36 14.51 -21.25 -8.18
CA ALA A 36 15.79 -20.80 -8.73
C ALA A 36 15.62 -19.76 -9.85
N VAL A 37 14.70 -20.00 -10.80
CA VAL A 37 14.40 -19.04 -11.86
C VAL A 37 13.72 -17.79 -11.31
N LEU A 38 12.78 -17.93 -10.35
CA LEU A 38 12.12 -16.78 -9.71
C LEU A 38 13.13 -15.89 -8.95
N ALA A 39 14.09 -16.48 -8.25
CA ALA A 39 15.14 -15.73 -7.56
C ALA A 39 16.03 -14.93 -8.53
N LEU A 40 16.37 -15.52 -9.68
CA LEU A 40 17.13 -14.84 -10.73
C LEU A 40 16.36 -13.66 -11.32
N LEU A 41 15.06 -13.82 -11.59
CA LEU A 41 14.22 -12.72 -12.09
C LEU A 41 14.03 -11.62 -11.03
N ALA A 42 13.82 -12.02 -9.77
CA ALA A 42 13.63 -11.10 -8.66
C ALA A 42 14.88 -10.23 -8.40
N SER A 43 16.09 -10.78 -8.55
CA SER A 43 17.33 -10.02 -8.35
C SER A 43 17.50 -8.87 -9.35
N LEU A 44 17.06 -9.07 -10.60
CA LEU A 44 17.06 -8.03 -11.63
C LEU A 44 15.96 -6.99 -11.40
N ALA A 45 14.80 -7.41 -10.89
CA ALA A 45 13.64 -6.54 -10.67
C ALA A 45 13.75 -5.70 -9.38
N ALA A 46 14.33 -6.24 -8.30
CA ALA A 46 14.36 -5.61 -6.99
C ALA A 46 14.87 -4.16 -6.95
N PRO A 47 16.04 -3.81 -7.55
CA PRO A 47 16.55 -2.43 -7.48
C PRO A 47 15.64 -1.43 -8.22
N GLN A 48 14.99 -1.87 -9.30
CA GLN A 48 14.08 -1.01 -10.07
C GLN A 48 12.81 -0.70 -9.29
N VAL A 49 12.28 -1.69 -8.56
CA VAL A 49 11.10 -1.50 -7.71
C VAL A 49 11.40 -0.51 -6.59
N VAL A 50 12.53 -0.66 -5.89
CA VAL A 50 12.92 0.29 -4.83
C VAL A 50 13.06 1.71 -5.37
N LYS A 51 13.69 1.88 -6.53
CA LYS A 51 13.80 3.18 -7.19
C LYS A 51 12.44 3.77 -7.56
N ALA A 52 11.54 2.97 -8.12
CA ALA A 52 10.19 3.41 -8.48
C ALA A 52 9.37 3.83 -7.25
N LEU A 53 9.51 3.11 -6.14
CA LEU A 53 8.87 3.46 -4.87
C LEU A 53 9.40 4.78 -4.31
N ASN A 54 10.72 5.00 -4.30
CA ASN A 54 11.31 6.25 -3.85
C ASN A 54 10.83 7.43 -4.70
N LEU A 55 10.90 7.32 -6.03
CA LEU A 55 10.39 8.35 -6.95
C LEU A 55 8.89 8.63 -6.74
N SER A 56 8.10 7.61 -6.43
CA SER A 56 6.67 7.77 -6.14
C SER A 56 6.45 8.54 -4.83
N LYS A 57 7.25 8.27 -3.80
CA LYS A 57 7.23 9.00 -2.53
C LYS A 57 7.63 10.47 -2.71
N GLU A 58 8.70 10.72 -3.45
CA GLU A 58 9.19 12.08 -3.75
C GLU A 58 8.10 12.89 -4.48
N LYS A 59 7.50 12.32 -5.54
CA LYS A 59 6.39 12.97 -6.28
C LYS A 59 5.17 13.23 -5.41
N ALA A 60 4.78 12.27 -4.57
CA ALA A 60 3.66 12.44 -3.65
C ALA A 60 3.96 13.52 -2.60
N CYS A 61 5.19 13.58 -2.11
CA CYS A 61 5.66 14.63 -1.20
C CYS A 61 5.55 16.02 -1.84
N MET A 62 6.09 16.18 -3.04
CA MET A 62 6.01 17.45 -3.78
C MET A 62 4.57 17.88 -4.05
N ALA A 63 3.70 16.93 -4.41
CA ALA A 63 2.28 17.20 -4.61
C ALA A 63 1.61 17.68 -3.31
N ASN A 64 1.88 17.02 -2.19
CA ASN A 64 1.35 17.42 -0.88
C ASN A 64 1.85 18.80 -0.44
N VAL A 65 3.15 19.08 -0.61
CA VAL A 65 3.75 20.40 -0.34
C VAL A 65 2.98 21.49 -1.08
N LYS A 66 2.84 21.31 -2.40
CA LYS A 66 2.13 22.28 -3.24
C LYS A 66 0.66 22.42 -2.85
N LEU A 67 -0.03 21.32 -2.54
CA LEU A 67 -1.42 21.36 -2.09
C LEU A 67 -1.59 22.15 -0.79
N ILE A 68 -0.68 21.98 0.17
CA ILE A 68 -0.73 22.69 1.45
C ILE A 68 -0.37 24.17 1.25
N GLU A 69 0.60 24.45 0.38
CA GLU A 69 1.02 25.81 0.03
C GLU A 69 -0.12 26.59 -0.63
N ASP A 70 -0.74 26.00 -1.65
CA ASP A 70 -1.90 26.56 -2.33
C ASP A 70 -3.05 26.76 -1.33
N ALA A 71 -3.31 25.81 -0.44
CA ALA A 71 -4.33 25.94 0.61
C ALA A 71 -4.03 27.07 1.60
N ALA A 72 -2.76 27.24 2.00
CA ALA A 72 -2.33 28.32 2.90
C ALA A 72 -2.50 29.70 2.26
N ASN A 73 -2.10 29.83 0.99
CA ASN A 73 -2.25 31.07 0.23
C ASN A 73 -3.74 31.39 -0.02
N LEU A 74 -4.56 30.39 -0.33
CA LEU A 74 -6.01 30.55 -0.47
C LEU A 74 -6.69 30.95 0.85
N TYR A 75 -6.26 30.39 1.98
CA TYR A 75 -6.76 30.77 3.31
C TYR A 75 -6.46 32.25 3.61
N ALA A 76 -5.22 32.69 3.41
CA ALA A 76 -4.84 34.09 3.63
C ALA A 76 -5.53 35.08 2.68
N ALA A 77 -5.88 34.65 1.47
CA ALA A 77 -6.56 35.49 0.49
C ALA A 77 -8.08 35.62 0.73
N ASN A 78 -8.74 34.56 1.22
CA ASN A 78 -10.20 34.52 1.36
C ASN A 78 -10.69 34.88 2.75
N GLU A 79 -9.88 34.67 3.79
CA GLU A 79 -10.30 34.99 5.16
C GLU A 79 -10.11 36.48 5.46
N PRO A 80 -11.15 37.18 5.95
CA PRO A 80 -11.06 38.60 6.26
C PRO A 80 -10.21 38.91 7.50
N ASN A 81 -10.02 37.94 8.39
CA ASN A 81 -9.14 38.02 9.57
C ASN A 81 -8.39 36.69 9.71
N PRO A 82 -7.38 36.42 8.88
CA PRO A 82 -6.67 35.15 8.90
C PRO A 82 -5.88 35.03 10.21
N VAL A 83 -6.01 33.88 10.87
CA VAL A 83 -5.11 33.53 11.98
C VAL A 83 -3.72 33.37 11.40
N THR A 84 -2.70 33.91 12.08
CA THR A 84 -1.30 33.74 11.65
C THR A 84 -0.96 32.26 11.60
N LEU A 85 -0.72 31.75 10.39
CA LEU A 85 -0.29 30.37 10.18
C LEU A 85 1.16 30.24 10.67
N THR A 86 1.38 29.36 11.65
CA THR A 86 2.71 29.00 12.15
C THR A 86 3.04 27.56 11.75
N ALA A 87 4.31 27.18 11.84
CA ALA A 87 4.76 25.81 11.54
C ALA A 87 4.02 24.73 12.36
N GLU A 88 3.54 25.06 13.56
CA GLU A 88 2.84 24.12 14.45
C GLU A 88 1.34 24.01 14.16
N ASN A 89 0.71 25.10 13.70
CA ASN A 89 -0.75 25.21 13.62
C ASN A 89 -1.30 25.17 12.19
N ILE A 90 -0.45 25.13 11.16
CA ILE A 90 -0.92 25.19 9.77
C ILE A 90 -1.88 24.05 9.43
N ILE A 91 -1.48 22.80 9.67
CA ILE A 91 -2.27 21.64 9.26
C ILE A 91 -3.61 21.62 10.01
N THR A 92 -3.61 21.96 11.29
CA THR A 92 -4.83 21.98 12.13
C THR A 92 -5.77 23.11 11.72
N THR A 93 -5.22 24.30 11.44
CA THR A 93 -5.99 25.50 11.04
C THR A 93 -6.58 25.34 9.64
N LEU A 94 -5.81 24.87 8.66
CA LEU A 94 -6.31 24.67 7.30
C LEU A 94 -7.36 23.55 7.23
N LYS A 95 -7.25 22.53 8.09
CA LYS A 95 -8.29 21.49 8.22
C LYS A 95 -9.55 22.01 8.89
N SER A 96 -9.43 22.80 9.95
CA SER A 96 -10.60 23.35 10.65
C SER A 96 -11.33 24.38 9.79
N ALA A 97 -10.59 25.17 9.01
CA ALA A 97 -11.12 26.12 8.04
C ALA A 97 -11.64 25.47 6.74
N GLY A 98 -11.41 24.16 6.54
CA GLY A 98 -11.97 23.41 5.41
C GLY A 98 -11.19 23.51 4.09
N TYR A 99 -9.99 24.09 4.10
CA TYR A 99 -9.13 24.22 2.91
C TYR A 99 -8.30 22.94 2.64
N LEU A 100 -8.12 22.08 3.64
CA LEU A 100 -7.50 20.76 3.50
C LEU A 100 -8.49 19.65 3.83
N GLN A 101 -8.38 18.52 3.11
CA GLN A 101 -9.20 17.34 3.38
C GLN A 101 -8.93 16.79 4.80
N ARG A 102 -9.95 16.17 5.41
CA ARG A 102 -9.83 15.42 6.67
C ARG A 102 -9.07 14.11 6.41
N GLY A 103 -7.76 14.23 6.26
CA GLY A 103 -6.82 13.13 6.13
C GLY A 103 -5.53 13.42 6.89
N GLU A 104 -4.70 12.41 7.09
CA GLU A 104 -3.39 12.57 7.71
C GLU A 104 -2.38 13.00 6.62
N PHE A 105 -1.90 14.24 6.71
CA PHE A 105 -0.87 14.75 5.81
C PHE A 105 0.48 14.48 6.45
N LYS A 106 1.08 13.34 6.08
CA LYS A 106 2.44 12.97 6.44
C LYS A 106 3.29 12.90 5.19
N CYS A 107 4.55 13.28 5.32
CA CYS A 107 5.52 13.16 4.25
C CYS A 107 5.79 11.67 3.94
N PRO A 108 5.64 11.20 2.69
CA PRO A 108 5.88 9.81 2.33
C PRO A 108 7.35 9.37 2.39
N VAL A 109 8.29 10.33 2.48
CA VAL A 109 9.74 10.10 2.49
C VAL A 109 10.24 9.77 3.89
N ASP A 110 9.90 10.59 4.88
CA ASP A 110 10.38 10.50 6.28
C ASP A 110 9.26 10.15 7.30
N GLY A 111 7.99 10.27 6.92
CA GLY A 111 6.84 10.02 7.80
C GLY A 111 6.52 11.19 8.74
N GLU A 112 7.24 12.30 8.63
CA GLU A 112 7.06 13.47 9.50
C GLU A 112 5.96 14.42 8.97
N SER A 113 5.57 15.37 9.82
CA SER A 113 4.64 16.44 9.46
C SER A 113 5.30 17.50 8.60
N TYR A 114 4.50 18.22 7.83
CA TYR A 114 4.96 19.36 7.05
C TYR A 114 5.13 20.60 7.94
N THR A 115 6.18 21.37 7.69
CA THR A 115 6.46 22.66 8.32
C THR A 115 6.18 23.79 7.32
N LEU A 116 5.79 24.94 7.86
CA LEU A 116 5.56 26.16 7.08
C LEU A 116 6.63 27.19 7.41
N SER A 117 7.15 27.86 6.38
CA SER A 117 7.95 29.06 6.50
C SER A 117 7.37 30.14 5.59
N GLY A 118 7.10 31.33 6.12
CA GLY A 118 6.53 32.43 5.34
C GLY A 118 5.42 33.17 6.09
N ASP A 119 4.85 34.16 5.43
CA ASP A 119 3.80 35.03 5.97
C ASP A 119 2.87 35.50 4.84
N ALA A 120 1.67 35.96 5.20
CA ALA A 120 0.63 36.42 4.28
C ALA A 120 1.14 37.52 3.30
N THR A 121 2.19 38.26 3.68
CA THR A 121 2.78 39.32 2.87
C THR A 121 3.79 38.80 1.82
N ASN A 122 4.55 37.76 2.16
CA ASN A 122 5.66 37.25 1.33
C ASN A 122 5.34 35.88 0.68
N GLY A 123 4.15 35.34 0.95
CA GLY A 123 3.77 33.99 0.58
C GLY A 123 4.22 32.97 1.63
N TYR A 124 3.55 31.82 1.63
CA TYR A 124 3.91 30.68 2.45
C TYR A 124 4.70 29.67 1.62
N THR A 125 5.71 29.05 2.22
CA THR A 125 6.47 27.94 1.66
C THR A 125 6.33 26.74 2.59
N VAL A 126 5.92 25.59 2.05
CA VAL A 126 5.78 24.35 2.82
C VAL A 126 7.00 23.47 2.57
N SER A 127 7.56 22.86 3.61
CA SER A 127 8.63 21.88 3.47
C SER A 127 8.46 20.72 4.46
N CYS A 128 9.22 19.65 4.26
CA CYS A 128 9.36 18.53 5.19
C CYS A 128 10.85 18.35 5.51
N ASN A 129 11.18 17.62 6.58
CA ASN A 129 12.53 17.57 7.14
C ASN A 129 13.59 17.14 6.11
N ASN A 130 13.29 16.14 5.27
CA ASN A 130 14.20 15.69 4.20
C ASN A 130 13.86 16.26 2.80
N ASN A 131 13.22 17.44 2.74
CA ASN A 131 12.96 18.24 1.53
C ASN A 131 12.46 17.46 0.29
N CYS A 132 11.55 16.50 0.45
CA CYS A 132 10.98 15.66 -0.62
C CYS A 132 11.98 14.93 -1.56
N ASP A 133 13.30 15.09 -1.38
CA ASP A 133 14.36 14.61 -2.28
C ASP A 133 14.93 13.24 -1.85
N GLY A 134 14.45 12.70 -0.74
CA GLY A 134 14.72 11.31 -0.33
C GLY A 134 16.18 10.98 -0.04
N LYS A 135 17.03 11.99 0.21
CA LYS A 135 18.45 11.82 0.56
C LYS A 135 18.69 11.89 2.06
#